data_AF-A0A9X7AU61-F1
#
_entry.id   AF-A0A9X7AU61-F1
#
_cell.length_a   1.000
_cell.length_b   1.000
_cell.length_c   1.000
_cell.angle_alpha   90.00
_cell.angle_beta   90.00
_cell.angle_gamma   90.00
#
_symmetry.space_group_name_H-M   'P 1'
#
loop_
_entity.id
_entity.type
_entity.pdbx_description
1 polymer ?
#
loop_
_entity_poly.entity_id
_entity_poly.type
_entity_poly.pdbx_seq_one_letter_code
_entity_poly.pdbx_strand_id
1 'polypeptide(L)'
;SSGGDTDIMLPSAMIRNSSWENGYIQVKTALGTYYQGVIASDFKVSSKETYKTNIRPITRSVLETVMAWDIKQYNLKTDIPKLYEMRMNRKEGEPTITTDAIPTHYGLVIPKEAEENGVSLYGMISQTVKAFQEYVTQTDAKIEELEPIKPKGNIKHRNKVKRQRRPPRRVKRNS
;
A
#
# COMPACT_ATOMS: atom_id res chain seq x y z
N SER A 1 25.52 10.38 32.88
CA SER A 1 24.22 10.45 32.17
C SER A 1 23.32 9.42 32.83
N SER A 2 22.38 9.87 33.66
CA SER A 2 21.47 8.98 34.39
C SER A 2 20.39 8.52 33.42
N GLY A 3 20.45 7.26 33.01
CA GLY A 3 19.37 6.62 32.26
C GLY A 3 18.12 6.65 33.14
N GLY A 4 17.12 7.41 32.71
CA GLY A 4 15.80 7.38 33.31
C GLY A 4 15.12 6.10 32.86
N ASP A 5 15.07 5.10 33.74
CA ASP A 5 14.20 3.95 33.53
C ASP A 5 12.77 4.46 33.36
N THR A 6 12.08 3.94 32.34
CA THR A 6 10.68 4.29 32.06
C THR A 6 9.85 3.06 32.35
N ASP A 7 9.07 3.10 33.43
CA ASP A 7 8.15 2.04 33.78
C ASP A 7 6.92 2.05 32.86
N ILE A 8 6.49 0.87 32.42
CA ILE A 8 5.25 0.69 31.68
C ILE A 8 4.15 0.34 32.70
N MET A 9 3.36 1.33 33.11
CA MET A 9 2.15 1.11 33.91
C MET A 9 0.95 0.84 33.02
N LEU A 10 0.40 -0.38 33.07
CA LEU A 10 -0.83 -0.76 32.36
C LEU A 10 -1.95 -1.05 33.37
N PRO A 11 -2.72 -0.03 33.80
CA PRO A 11 -3.78 -0.23 34.79
C PRO A 11 -4.95 -1.08 34.27
N SER A 12 -5.15 -1.12 32.94
CA SER A 12 -6.29 -1.77 32.30
C SER A 12 -5.91 -2.68 31.12
N ALA A 13 -4.61 -2.90 30.90
CA ALA A 13 -4.11 -3.74 29.81
C ALA A 13 -3.04 -4.72 30.30
N MET A 14 -2.85 -5.82 29.58
CA MET A 14 -1.71 -6.73 29.77
C MET A 14 -0.93 -6.87 28.47
N ILE A 15 0.39 -7.01 28.59
CA ILE A 15 1.25 -7.52 27.51
C ILE A 15 1.39 -9.02 27.73
N ARG A 16 0.99 -9.82 26.74
CA ARG A 16 1.03 -11.28 26.81
C ARG A 16 1.83 -11.85 25.64
N ASN A 17 2.62 -12.88 25.93
CA ASN A 17 3.17 -13.80 24.95
C ASN A 17 2.63 -15.19 25.29
N SER A 18 1.99 -15.88 24.34
CA SER A 18 1.39 -17.20 24.60
C SER A 18 1.59 -18.15 23.43
N SER A 19 1.69 -19.45 23.73
CA SER A 19 1.86 -20.52 22.75
C SER A 19 0.65 -20.72 21.83
N TRP A 20 -0.53 -20.23 22.23
CA TRP A 20 -1.77 -20.34 21.46
C TRP A 20 -1.83 -19.45 20.23
N GLU A 21 -1.01 -18.40 20.19
CA GLU A 21 -0.95 -17.42 19.09
C GLU A 21 0.50 -17.30 18.63
N ASN A 22 1.16 -18.46 18.48
CA ASN A 22 2.50 -18.62 17.89
C ASN A 22 3.58 -17.69 18.48
N GLY A 23 3.48 -17.33 19.76
CA GLY A 23 4.48 -16.51 20.43
C GLY A 23 4.47 -15.02 20.06
N TYR A 24 3.41 -14.52 19.43
CA TYR A 24 3.26 -13.09 19.15
C TYR A 24 2.98 -12.26 20.42
N ILE A 25 3.46 -11.01 20.43
CA ILE A 25 3.16 -10.04 21.48
C ILE A 25 1.70 -9.58 21.33
N GLN A 26 0.95 -9.68 22.42
CA GLN A 26 -0.45 -9.29 22.49
C GLN A 26 -0.61 -8.15 23.47
N VAL A 27 -1.36 -7.11 23.09
CA VAL A 27 -1.91 -6.14 24.03
C VAL A 27 -3.37 -6.51 24.24
N LYS A 28 -3.74 -6.89 25.46
CA LYS A 28 -5.12 -7.28 25.81
C LYS A 28 -5.65 -6.41 26.94
N THR A 29 -6.96 -6.40 27.13
CA THR A 29 -7.59 -5.92 28.37
C THR A 29 -6.99 -6.61 29.60
N ALA A 30 -7.10 -5.99 30.79
CA ALA A 30 -6.56 -6.55 32.04
C ALA A 30 -7.05 -7.97 32.36
N LEU A 31 -8.29 -8.32 31.95
CA LEU A 31 -8.86 -9.65 32.12
C LEU A 31 -8.45 -10.65 31.02
N GLY A 32 -7.76 -10.17 29.97
CA GLY A 32 -7.26 -11.00 28.89
C GLY A 32 -8.34 -11.52 27.94
N THR A 33 -9.54 -10.96 27.97
CA THR A 33 -10.72 -11.39 27.20
C THR A 33 -10.70 -10.84 25.77
N TYR A 34 -10.26 -9.59 25.59
CA TYR A 34 -10.19 -8.92 24.28
C TYR A 34 -8.82 -8.32 24.00
N TYR A 35 -8.48 -8.19 22.71
CA TYR A 35 -7.31 -7.44 22.23
C TYR A 35 -7.57 -5.93 22.33
N GLN A 36 -6.53 -5.17 22.65
CA GLN A 36 -6.55 -3.72 22.71
C GLN A 36 -5.73 -3.13 21.56
N GLY A 37 -6.18 -1.99 21.02
CA GLY A 37 -5.45 -1.26 19.99
C GLY A 37 -4.16 -0.63 20.50
N VAL A 38 -3.19 -0.45 19.61
CA VAL A 38 -1.94 0.27 19.87
C VAL A 38 -2.02 1.62 19.16
N ILE A 39 -1.91 2.72 19.91
CA ILE A 39 -1.69 4.05 19.35
C ILE A 39 -0.20 4.34 19.48
N ALA A 40 0.50 4.41 18.35
CA ALA A 40 1.92 4.70 18.29
C ALA A 40 2.17 5.90 17.37
N SER A 41 3.19 6.71 17.69
CA SER A 41 3.65 7.76 16.80
C SER A 41 4.30 7.22 15.53
N ASP A 42 4.90 6.02 15.59
CA ASP A 42 5.56 5.37 14.47
C ASP A 42 5.65 3.84 14.65
N PHE A 43 5.58 3.11 13.54
CA PHE A 43 5.83 1.66 13.47
C PHE A 43 7.06 1.40 12.58
N LYS A 44 8.20 1.15 13.21
CA LYS A 44 9.46 0.88 12.50
C LYS A 44 9.75 -0.62 12.43
N VAL A 45 10.07 -1.10 11.22
CA VAL A 45 10.53 -2.47 11.00
C VAL A 45 12.04 -2.48 10.86
N SER A 46 12.72 -3.34 11.63
CA SER A 46 14.16 -3.53 11.51
C SER A 46 14.48 -4.26 10.20
N SER A 47 14.98 -3.54 9.20
CA SER A 47 15.24 -4.06 7.85
C SER A 47 16.70 -3.92 7.40
N LYS A 48 17.64 -3.76 8.32
CA LYS A 48 19.07 -3.70 7.97
C LYS A 48 19.55 -5.03 7.37
N GLU A 49 20.42 -4.96 6.38
CA GLU A 49 21.04 -6.13 5.75
C GLU A 49 21.77 -7.02 6.76
N THR A 50 22.42 -6.41 7.76
CA THR A 50 23.13 -7.11 8.85
C THR A 50 22.25 -8.09 9.63
N TYR A 51 20.93 -7.95 9.58
CA TYR A 51 19.98 -8.84 10.27
C TYR A 51 19.37 -9.90 9.34
N LYS A 52 19.76 -9.95 8.07
CA LYS A 52 19.18 -10.83 7.05
C LYS A 52 20.27 -11.72 6.48
N THR A 53 19.92 -12.97 6.22
CA THR A 53 20.78 -13.93 5.52
C THR A 53 20.05 -14.45 4.29
N ASN A 54 20.79 -15.06 3.36
CA ASN A 54 20.21 -15.67 2.15
C ASN A 54 19.39 -14.69 1.28
N ILE A 55 19.89 -13.47 1.08
CA ILE A 55 19.24 -12.43 0.27
C ILE A 55 19.35 -12.82 -1.20
N ARG A 56 18.22 -13.01 -1.87
CA ARG A 56 18.14 -13.45 -3.27
C ARG A 56 17.20 -12.56 -4.08
N PRO A 57 17.39 -12.44 -5.39
CA PRO A 57 16.39 -11.83 -6.26
C PRO A 57 15.10 -12.66 -6.22
N ILE A 58 13.96 -11.97 -6.34
CA ILE A 58 12.66 -12.62 -6.41
C ILE A 58 12.51 -13.22 -7.82
N THR A 59 12.34 -14.54 -7.91
CA THR A 59 12.32 -15.29 -9.18
C THR A 59 10.92 -15.51 -9.75
N ARG A 60 9.87 -15.35 -8.94
CA ARG A 60 8.46 -15.47 -9.35
C ARG A 60 7.82 -14.09 -9.46
N SER A 61 6.80 -13.94 -10.32
CA SER A 61 6.04 -12.69 -10.38
C SER A 61 5.29 -12.44 -9.06
N VAL A 62 5.64 -11.34 -8.41
CA VAL A 62 4.90 -10.85 -7.24
C VAL A 62 3.60 -10.18 -7.67
N LEU A 63 3.57 -9.59 -8.87
CA LEU A 63 2.36 -9.00 -9.43
C LEU A 63 1.21 -10.01 -9.51
N GLU A 64 1.45 -11.20 -10.06
CA GLU A 64 0.42 -12.27 -10.09
C GLU A 64 -0.09 -12.62 -8.68
N THR A 65 0.82 -12.66 -7.71
CA THR A 65 0.48 -12.99 -6.32
C THR A 65 -0.42 -11.91 -5.70
N VAL A 66 -0.06 -10.64 -5.88
CA VAL A 66 -0.85 -9.50 -5.35
C VAL A 66 -2.20 -9.39 -6.06
N MET A 67 -2.25 -9.66 -7.37
CA MET A 67 -3.50 -9.65 -8.13
C MET A 67 -4.44 -10.80 -7.73
N ALA A 68 -3.92 -11.88 -7.15
CA ALA A 68 -4.70 -12.99 -6.62
C ALA A 68 -5.22 -12.75 -5.19
N TRP A 69 -4.86 -11.63 -4.54
CA TRP A 69 -5.34 -11.31 -3.20
C TRP A 69 -6.85 -11.07 -3.19
N ASP A 70 -7.54 -11.76 -2.29
CA ASP A 70 -8.99 -11.65 -2.10
C ASP A 70 -9.32 -10.52 -1.12
N ILE A 71 -9.34 -9.28 -1.65
CA ILE A 71 -9.69 -8.08 -0.90
C ILE A 71 -11.21 -7.94 -0.88
N LYS A 72 -11.81 -7.94 0.32
CA LYS A 72 -13.27 -7.81 0.49
C LYS A 72 -13.64 -6.61 1.33
N GLN A 73 -14.87 -6.15 1.13
CA GLN A 73 -15.57 -5.31 2.08
C GLN A 73 -16.16 -6.18 3.21
N TYR A 74 -16.13 -5.70 4.43
CA TYR A 74 -16.73 -6.37 5.58
C TYR A 74 -17.17 -5.38 6.65
N ASN A 75 -18.08 -5.82 7.53
CA ASN A 75 -18.42 -5.14 8.77
C ASN A 75 -17.84 -5.93 9.95
N LEU A 76 -17.42 -5.25 11.02
CA LEU A 76 -16.95 -5.95 12.20
C LEU A 76 -18.13 -6.62 12.92
N LYS A 77 -17.89 -7.79 13.53
CA LYS A 77 -18.89 -8.46 14.37
C LYS A 77 -19.38 -7.57 15.52
N THR A 78 -18.53 -6.64 15.98
CA THR A 78 -18.84 -5.65 17.01
C THR A 78 -19.82 -4.58 16.55
N ASP A 79 -19.93 -4.33 15.24
CA ASP A 79 -20.78 -3.27 14.69
C ASP A 79 -22.17 -3.78 14.31
N ILE A 80 -22.33 -5.09 14.14
CA ILE A 80 -23.61 -5.74 13.81
C ILE A 80 -24.69 -5.53 14.90
N PRO A 81 -24.39 -5.62 16.23
CA PRO A 81 -25.36 -5.31 17.26
C PRO A 81 -25.98 -3.91 17.12
N LYS A 82 -25.17 -2.91 16.76
CA LYS A 82 -25.63 -1.54 16.55
C LYS A 82 -26.63 -1.46 15.40
N LEU A 83 -26.41 -2.21 14.32
CA LEU A 83 -27.36 -2.30 13.21
C LEU A 83 -28.71 -2.89 13.66
N TYR A 84 -28.69 -3.90 14.54
CA TYR A 84 -29.91 -4.48 15.08
C TYR A 84 -30.67 -3.52 15.99
N GLU A 85 -29.98 -2.77 16.85
CA GLU A 85 -30.60 -1.71 17.66
C GLU A 85 -31.26 -0.64 16.79
N MET A 86 -30.59 -0.20 15.72
CA MET A 86 -31.16 0.75 14.77
C MET A 86 -32.44 0.20 14.11
N ARG A 87 -32.44 -1.07 13.74
CA ARG A 87 -33.62 -1.73 13.14
C ARG A 87 -34.76 -1.89 14.13
N MET A 88 -34.48 -2.19 15.40
CA MET A 88 -35.50 -2.31 16.45
C MET A 88 -36.16 -0.97 16.76
N ASN A 89 -35.41 0.12 16.71
CA ASN A 89 -35.91 1.46 16.98
C ASN A 89 -36.51 2.17 15.75
N ARG A 90 -36.55 1.49 14.59
CA ARG A 90 -37.10 2.03 13.35
C ARG A 90 -38.61 2.25 13.47
N LYS A 91 -39.10 3.38 13.00
CA LYS A 91 -40.55 3.66 12.96
C LYS A 91 -41.23 2.97 11.78
N GLU A 92 -42.51 2.66 11.95
CA GLU A 92 -43.31 2.06 10.88
C GLU A 92 -43.45 3.04 9.71
N GLY A 93 -43.14 2.58 8.50
CA GLY A 93 -43.10 3.40 7.28
C GLY A 93 -41.71 3.89 6.86
N GLU A 94 -40.68 3.78 7.71
CA GLU A 94 -39.30 4.12 7.33
C GLU A 94 -38.64 3.00 6.50
N PRO A 95 -37.73 3.35 5.57
CA PRO A 95 -37.01 2.36 4.77
C PRO A 95 -36.19 1.40 5.66
N THR A 96 -36.01 0.18 5.19
CA THR A 96 -35.23 -0.83 5.93
C THR A 96 -33.77 -0.42 6.04
N ILE A 97 -33.25 -0.39 7.27
CA ILE A 97 -31.86 -0.01 7.54
C ILE A 97 -30.93 -1.16 7.13
N THR A 98 -30.05 -0.90 6.17
CA THR A 98 -29.05 -1.84 5.61
C THR A 98 -27.70 -1.72 6.32
N THR A 99 -26.75 -2.59 5.97
CA THR A 99 -25.36 -2.55 6.45
C THR A 99 -24.63 -1.26 6.10
N ASP A 100 -25.16 -0.46 5.18
CA ASP A 100 -24.61 0.86 4.82
C ASP A 100 -24.68 1.86 5.98
N ALA A 101 -25.53 1.58 6.97
CA ALA A 101 -25.68 2.41 8.17
C ALA A 101 -24.60 2.17 9.24
N ILE A 102 -23.73 1.16 9.07
CA ILE A 102 -22.63 0.84 9.98
C ILE A 102 -21.27 0.97 9.26
N PRO A 103 -20.15 1.13 10.01
CA PRO A 103 -18.83 1.24 9.40
C PRO A 103 -18.52 0.08 8.46
N THR A 104 -18.06 0.41 7.26
CA THR A 104 -17.59 -0.54 6.26
C THR A 104 -16.07 -0.53 6.24
N HIS A 105 -15.48 -1.71 6.34
CA HIS A 105 -14.04 -1.93 6.34
C HIS A 105 -13.64 -2.68 5.07
N TYR A 106 -12.37 -2.56 4.70
CA TYR A 106 -11.77 -3.26 3.57
C TYR A 106 -10.50 -3.95 4.02
N GLY A 107 -10.24 -5.15 3.51
CA GLY A 107 -9.02 -5.87 3.86
C GLY A 107 -8.92 -7.22 3.20
N LEU A 108 -7.73 -7.81 3.33
CA LEU A 108 -7.48 -9.17 2.92
C LEU A 108 -8.25 -10.12 3.84
N VAL A 109 -9.03 -11.02 3.25
CA VAL A 109 -9.75 -12.05 4.01
C VAL A 109 -8.98 -13.36 3.92
N ILE A 110 -8.46 -13.81 5.06
CA ILE A 110 -7.77 -15.10 5.17
C ILE A 110 -8.83 -16.21 5.34
N PRO A 111 -8.74 -17.34 4.61
CA PRO A 111 -9.60 -18.50 4.82
C PRO A 111 -9.55 -19.01 6.25
N LYS A 112 -10.65 -19.59 6.73
CA LYS A 112 -10.73 -20.10 8.11
C LYS A 112 -9.81 -21.30 8.35
N GLU A 113 -9.48 -22.02 7.28
CA GLU A 113 -8.63 -23.21 7.28
C GLU A 113 -7.13 -22.88 7.24
N ALA A 114 -6.75 -21.60 7.16
CA ALA A 114 -5.35 -21.21 7.17
C ALA A 114 -4.75 -21.37 8.58
N GLU A 115 -3.50 -21.84 8.64
CA GLU A 115 -2.74 -21.95 9.89
C GLU A 115 -2.35 -20.57 10.48
N GLU A 116 -2.29 -19.55 9.63
CA GLU A 116 -1.94 -18.18 10.02
C GLU A 116 -3.20 -17.35 10.34
N ASN A 117 -3.20 -16.72 11.53
CA ASN A 117 -4.28 -15.82 11.95
C ASN A 117 -4.17 -14.40 11.37
N GLY A 118 -3.11 -14.10 10.61
CA GLY A 118 -2.85 -12.77 10.08
C GLY A 118 -1.66 -12.73 9.13
N VAL A 119 -1.62 -11.74 8.24
CA VAL A 119 -0.51 -11.54 7.31
C VAL A 119 0.40 -10.41 7.79
N SER A 120 1.71 -10.59 7.63
CA SER A 120 2.70 -9.55 7.96
C SER A 120 2.51 -8.31 7.10
N LEU A 121 2.13 -7.19 7.73
CA LEU A 121 1.93 -5.90 7.05
C LEU A 121 3.18 -5.44 6.28
N TYR A 122 4.37 -5.60 6.87
CA TYR A 122 5.62 -5.28 6.21
C TYR A 122 5.86 -6.14 4.96
N GLY A 123 5.56 -7.44 5.06
CA GLY A 123 5.63 -8.37 3.94
C GLY A 123 4.67 -7.98 2.81
N MET A 124 3.41 -7.68 3.16
CA MET A 124 2.40 -7.24 2.20
C MET A 124 2.82 -5.96 1.47
N ILE A 125 3.22 -4.92 2.20
CA ILE A 125 3.66 -3.66 1.60
C ILE A 125 4.86 -3.90 0.67
N SER A 126 5.83 -4.70 1.10
CA SER A 126 7.00 -5.04 0.28
C SER A 126 6.61 -5.77 -1.01
N GLN A 127 5.66 -6.70 -0.92
CA GLN A 127 5.12 -7.41 -2.09
C GLN A 127 4.38 -6.45 -3.03
N THR A 128 3.53 -5.56 -2.51
CA THR A 128 2.83 -4.56 -3.32
C THR A 128 3.79 -3.62 -4.05
N VAL A 129 4.86 -3.17 -3.38
CA VAL A 129 5.90 -2.32 -4.01
C VAL A 129 6.57 -3.08 -5.17
N LYS A 130 6.92 -4.36 -4.96
CA LYS A 130 7.54 -5.17 -6.02
C LYS A 130 6.57 -5.43 -7.18
N ALA A 131 5.30 -5.74 -6.89
CA ALA A 131 4.26 -5.91 -7.90
C ALA A 131 4.09 -4.63 -8.74
N PHE A 132 4.11 -3.45 -8.11
CA PHE A 132 4.06 -2.18 -8.82
C PHE A 132 5.28 -1.98 -9.73
N GLN A 133 6.49 -2.29 -9.26
CA GLN A 133 7.70 -2.25 -10.10
C GLN A 133 7.59 -3.18 -11.32
N GLU A 134 7.07 -4.40 -11.11
CA GLU A 134 6.81 -5.36 -12.21
C GLU A 134 5.79 -4.80 -13.20
N TYR A 135 4.66 -4.26 -12.72
CA TYR A 135 3.63 -3.67 -13.57
C TYR A 135 4.16 -2.52 -14.42
N VAL A 136 4.93 -1.60 -13.83
CA VAL A 136 5.56 -0.49 -14.56
C VAL A 136 6.50 -1.03 -15.63
N THR A 137 7.40 -1.96 -15.27
CA THR A 137 8.36 -2.55 -16.22
C THR A 137 7.65 -3.23 -17.40
N GLN A 138 6.59 -3.99 -17.14
CA GLN A 138 5.82 -4.67 -18.19
C GLN A 138 5.03 -3.67 -19.05
N THR A 139 4.50 -2.61 -18.45
CA THR A 139 3.72 -1.59 -19.16
C THR A 139 4.63 -0.75 -20.06
N ASP A 140 5.79 -0.34 -19.56
CA ASP A 140 6.78 0.41 -20.35
C ASP A 140 7.27 -0.41 -21.55
N ALA A 141 7.53 -1.71 -21.37
CA ALA A 141 7.90 -2.60 -22.48
C ALA A 141 6.79 -2.68 -23.54
N LYS A 142 5.52 -2.82 -23.12
CA LYS A 142 4.37 -2.81 -24.04
C LYS A 142 4.22 -1.47 -24.77
N ILE A 143 4.44 -0.35 -24.09
CA ILE A 143 4.38 0.98 -24.70
C ILE A 143 5.49 1.11 -25.76
N GLU A 144 6.72 0.70 -25.46
CA GLU A 144 7.84 0.76 -26.42
C GLU A 144 7.60 -0.12 -27.66
N GLU A 145 6.94 -1.26 -27.51
CA GLU A 145 6.52 -2.11 -28.64
C GLU A 145 5.40 -1.47 -29.48
N LEU A 146 4.44 -0.79 -28.82
CA LEU A 146 3.26 -0.23 -29.47
C LEU A 146 3.49 1.16 -30.07
N GLU A 147 4.45 1.94 -29.58
CA GLU A 147 4.80 3.25 -30.15
C GLU A 147 5.48 3.05 -31.52
N PRO A 148 4.77 3.29 -32.64
CA PRO A 148 5.35 3.10 -33.95
C PRO A 148 6.27 4.29 -34.19
N ILE A 149 7.56 4.08 -33.93
CA ILE A 149 8.64 5.04 -34.20
C ILE A 149 8.55 6.25 -33.25
N LYS A 150 9.43 6.31 -32.23
CA LYS A 150 9.82 7.58 -31.59
C LYS A 150 10.02 8.57 -32.73
N PRO A 151 9.29 9.71 -32.82
CA PRO A 151 9.51 10.65 -33.89
C PRO A 151 10.98 11.02 -33.80
N LYS A 152 11.79 10.54 -34.76
CA LYS A 152 13.12 11.06 -35.03
C LYS A 152 12.86 12.47 -35.54
N GLY A 153 12.53 13.37 -34.60
CA GLY A 153 12.57 14.79 -34.84
C GLY A 153 13.90 15.06 -35.51
N ASN A 154 13.88 15.88 -36.55
CA ASN A 154 15.03 16.27 -37.35
C ASN A 154 16.08 17.01 -36.48
N ILE A 155 16.76 16.30 -35.56
CA ILE A 155 17.80 16.86 -34.69
C ILE A 155 18.95 17.36 -35.55
N LYS A 156 19.20 16.72 -36.71
CA LYS A 156 20.22 17.11 -37.69
C LYS A 156 20.04 18.52 -38.27
N HIS A 157 18.86 19.14 -38.15
CA HIS A 157 18.58 20.45 -38.73
C HIS A 157 18.25 21.54 -37.71
N ARG A 158 18.13 21.21 -36.42
CA ARG A 158 17.73 22.19 -35.38
C ARG A 158 18.83 23.22 -35.07
N ASN A 159 20.10 22.85 -35.25
CA ASN A 159 21.26 23.73 -35.00
C ASN A 159 21.93 24.27 -36.29
N LYS A 160 21.32 24.11 -37.47
CA LYS A 160 21.85 24.78 -38.66
C LYS A 160 21.50 26.26 -38.57
N VAL A 161 22.50 27.07 -38.23
CA VAL A 161 22.46 28.53 -38.36
C VAL A 161 21.86 28.86 -39.73
N LYS A 162 20.72 29.58 -39.75
CA LYS A 162 20.12 30.08 -40.98
C LYS A 162 21.22 30.85 -41.72
N ARG A 163 21.69 30.34 -42.86
CA ARG A 163 22.65 31.06 -43.72
C ARG A 163 22.08 32.46 -43.95
N GLN A 164 22.71 33.48 -43.39
CA GLN A 164 22.33 34.85 -43.70
C GLN A 164 22.51 35.04 -45.21
N ARG A 165 21.44 35.44 -45.89
CA ARG A 165 21.44 35.72 -47.32
C ARG A 165 22.46 36.81 -47.58
N ARG A 166 23.42 36.57 -48.49
CA ARG A 166 24.34 37.61 -48.97
C ARG A 166 23.51 38.79 -49.46
N PRO A 167 23.83 40.04 -49.05
CA PRO A 167 23.09 41.20 -49.52
C PRO A 167 23.25 41.34 -51.04
N PRO A 168 22.20 41.78 -51.76
CA PRO A 168 22.29 41.97 -53.20
C PRO A 168 23.32 43.04 -53.52
N ARG A 169 24.22 42.74 -54.46
CA ARG A 169 25.30 43.62 -54.90
C ARG A 169 24.67 44.82 -55.62
N ARG A 170 24.50 45.94 -54.91
CA ARG A 170 24.00 47.19 -55.49
C ARG A 170 25.08 47.71 -56.45
N VAL A 171 24.86 47.55 -57.75
CA VAL A 171 25.68 48.18 -58.79
C VAL A 171 25.42 49.68 -58.74
N LYS A 172 26.43 50.48 -58.37
CA LYS A 172 26.39 51.94 -58.54
C LYS A 172 26.26 52.23 -60.03
N ARG A 173 25.19 52.89 -60.43
CA ARG A 173 25.10 53.55 -61.73
C ARG A 173 25.50 55.01 -61.49
N ASN A 174 26.59 55.42 -62.12
CA ASN A 174 27.08 56.80 -62.10
C ASN A 174 26.13 57.70 -62.88
N SER A 175 25.82 58.87 -62.31
CA SER A 175 25.55 60.15 -62.97
C SER A 175 25.45 61.21 -61.89
#